data_AF-A0A6H3NMC3-F1
#
_entry.id   AF-A0A6H3NMC3-F1
#
_cell.length_a   1.000
_cell.length_b   1.000
_cell.length_c   1.000
_cell.angle_alpha   90.00
_cell.angle_beta   90.00
_cell.angle_gamma   90.00
#
_symmetry.space_group_name_H-M   'P 1'
#
loop_
_entity.id
_entity.type
_entity.pdbx_description
1 polymer ?
#
loop_
_entity_poly.entity_id
_entity_poly.type
_entity_poly.pdbx_seq_one_letter_code
_entity_poly.pdbx_strand_id
1 'polypeptide(L)' 'MHPKTFETTYIKKEYLEFELRKLLIDMSDLDYKGLNDYDKGGYDGFNQAITLVLKKLQT' A
#
# COMPACT_ATOMS: atom_id res chain seq x y z
N MET A 1 2.23 -26.52 11.58
CA MET A 1 3.01 -25.35 11.12
C MET A 1 4.22 -25.20 12.02
N HIS A 2 5.43 -25.06 11.48
CA HIS A 2 6.65 -24.93 12.31
C HIS A 2 6.73 -23.50 12.89
N PRO A 3 7.02 -23.31 14.19
CA PRO A 3 6.98 -21.99 14.86
C PRO A 3 7.82 -20.92 14.15
N LYS A 4 9.03 -21.27 13.71
CA LYS A 4 9.93 -20.38 12.94
C LYS A 4 9.32 -19.85 11.64
N THR A 5 8.52 -20.66 10.95
CA THR A 5 7.90 -20.26 9.67
C THR A 5 6.72 -19.31 9.92
N PHE A 6 6.01 -19.50 11.02
CA PHE A 6 4.89 -18.65 11.42
C PHE A 6 5.38 -17.23 11.75
N GLU A 7 6.32 -17.08 12.69
CA GLU A 7 6.85 -15.75 13.07
C GLU A 7 7.44 -15.00 11.87
N THR A 8 8.27 -15.67 11.06
CA THR A 8 8.91 -15.02 9.90
C THR A 8 7.90 -14.55 8.85
N THR A 9 6.79 -15.27 8.66
CA THR A 9 5.77 -14.91 7.66
C THR A 9 4.88 -13.77 8.16
N TYR A 10 4.48 -13.81 9.44
CA TYR A 10 3.68 -12.75 10.04
C TYR A 10 4.46 -11.44 10.15
N ILE A 11 5.73 -11.48 10.58
CA ILE A 11 6.59 -10.30 10.64
C ILE A 11 6.75 -9.67 9.25
N LYS A 12 6.91 -10.48 8.19
CA LYS A 12 6.99 -9.99 6.81
C LYS A 12 5.68 -9.36 6.33
N LYS A 13 4.54 -9.93 6.72
CA LYS A 13 3.22 -9.40 6.40
C LYS A 13 3.00 -8.03 7.06
N GLU A 14 3.24 -7.93 8.36
CA GLU A 14 3.09 -6.69 9.13
C GLU A 14 4.02 -5.59 8.60
N TYR A 15 5.28 -5.93 8.33
CA TYR A 15 6.24 -5.01 7.72
C TYR A 15 5.75 -4.51 6.35
N LEU A 16 5.27 -5.43 5.49
CA LEU A 16 4.76 -5.06 4.17
C LEU A 16 3.52 -4.17 4.25
N GLU A 17 2.58 -4.47 5.16
CA GLU A 17 1.40 -3.64 5.39
C GLU A 17 1.79 -2.24 5.86
N PHE A 18 2.78 -2.12 6.75
CA PHE A 18 3.29 -0.85 7.24
C PHE A 18 3.88 0.00 6.10
N GLU A 19 4.78 -0.57 5.30
CA GLU A 19 5.42 0.15 4.18
C GLU A 19 4.39 0.60 3.13
N LEU A 20 3.41 -0.25 2.79
CA LEU A 20 2.35 0.11 1.84
C LEU A 20 1.45 1.24 2.36
N ARG A 21 1.16 1.27 3.66
CA ARG A 21 0.39 2.36 4.27
C ARG A 21 1.16 3.68 4.25
N LYS A 22 2.47 3.61 4.51
CA LYS A 22 3.34 4.79 4.43
C LYS A 22 3.31 5.40 3.03
N LEU A 23 3.43 4.58 1.99
CA LEU A 23 3.33 5.03 0.60
C LEU A 23 2.00 5.74 0.27
N LEU A 24 0.87 5.27 0.82
CA LEU A 24 -0.42 5.94 0.65
C LEU A 24 -0.47 7.31 1.34
N ILE A 25 0.12 7.41 2.53
CA ILE A 25 0.19 8.67 3.28
C ILE A 25 1.07 9.67 2.54
N ASP A 26 2.25 9.25 2.09
CA ASP A 26 3.16 10.10 1.31
C ASP A 26 2.48 10.63 0.03
N MET A 27 1.64 9.80 -0.62
CA MET A 27 0.85 10.24 -1.76
C MET A 27 -0.28 11.20 -1.36
N SER A 28 -0.88 11.05 -0.19
CA SER A 28 -1.99 11.91 0.24
C SER A 28 -1.61 13.38 0.43
N ASP A 29 -0.31 13.66 0.58
CA ASP A 29 0.24 15.02 0.65
C ASP A 29 0.38 15.70 -0.72
N LEU A 30 0.19 14.98 -1.83
CA LEU A 30 0.12 15.59 -3.16
C LEU A 30 -1.20 16.37 -3.33
N ASP A 31 -1.10 17.61 -3.81
CA ASP A 31 -2.28 18.41 -4.17
C ASP A 31 -2.94 17.85 -5.44
N TYR A 32 -3.82 16.87 -5.25
CA TYR A 32 -4.60 16.24 -6.32
C TYR A 32 -5.35 17.25 -7.20
N LYS A 33 -5.80 18.38 -6.62
CA LYS A 33 -6.55 19.40 -7.38
C LYS A 33 -5.64 20.19 -8.32
N GLY A 34 -4.37 20.34 -7.97
CA GLY A 34 -3.34 20.98 -8.78
C GLY A 34 -2.77 20.11 -9.90
N LEU A 35 -3.05 18.80 -9.91
CA LEU A 35 -2.56 17.88 -10.94
C LEU A 35 -3.30 18.06 -12.28
N ASN A 36 -2.58 17.84 -13.38
CA ASN A 36 -3.22 17.67 -14.69
C ASN A 36 -3.91 16.30 -14.78
N ASP A 37 -4.73 16.09 -15.82
CA ASP A 37 -5.56 14.88 -15.94
C ASP A 37 -4.74 13.59 -16.10
N TYR A 38 -3.57 13.66 -16.74
CA TYR A 38 -2.66 12.51 -16.87
C TYR A 38 -2.10 12.10 -15.50
N ASP A 39 -1.61 13.07 -14.74
CA ASP A 39 -1.03 12.84 -13.41
C ASP A 39 -2.09 12.40 -12.40
N LYS A 40 -3.34 12.91 -12.50
CA LYS A 40 -4.48 12.40 -11.73
C LYS A 40 -4.74 10.92 -12.01
N GLY A 41 -4.70 10.51 -13.28
CA GLY A 41 -4.83 9.10 -13.66
C GLY A 41 -3.74 8.23 -13.04
N GLY A 42 -2.49 8.72 -13.03
CA GLY A 42 -1.38 8.05 -12.35
C GLY A 42 -1.57 7.93 -10.83
N TYR A 43 -1.98 9.02 -10.19
CA TYR A 43 -2.30 9.09 -8.77
C TYR A 43 -3.40 8.08 -8.37
N ASP A 44 -4.51 8.08 -9.12
CA ASP A 44 -5.66 7.21 -8.86
C ASP A 44 -5.30 5.73 -9.06
N GLY A 45 -4.54 5.43 -10.13
CA GLY A 45 -4.05 4.08 -10.40
C GLY A 45 -3.10 3.56 -9.32
N PHE A 46 -2.18 4.40 -8.83
CA PHE A 46 -1.29 4.06 -7.72
C PHE A 46 -2.07 3.73 -6.45
N ASN A 47 -3.00 4.61 -6.06
CA ASN A 47 -3.82 4.42 -4.87
C ASN A 47 -4.68 3.16 -4.96
N GLN A 48 -5.25 2.89 -6.13
CA GLN A 48 -6.02 1.67 -6.38
C GLN A 48 -5.16 0.42 -6.24
N ALA A 49 -3.95 0.40 -6.83
CA ALA A 49 -3.05 -0.74 -6.79
C ALA A 49 -2.64 -1.08 -5.35
N ILE A 50 -2.19 -0.09 -4.56
CA ILE A 50 -1.82 -0.33 -3.16
C ILE A 50 -3.01 -0.79 -2.32
N THR A 51 -4.18 -0.17 -2.52
CA THR A 51 -5.41 -0.57 -1.82
C THR A 51 -5.77 -2.03 -2.10
N LEU A 52 -5.63 -2.50 -3.33
CA LEU A 52 -5.89 -3.91 -3.69
C LEU A 52 -4.89 -4.87 -3.03
N VAL A 53 -3.61 -4.51 -2.96
CA VAL A 53 -2.60 -5.32 -2.27
C VAL A 53 -2.90 -5.40 -0.77
N LEU A 54 -3.18 -4.28 -0.12
CA LEU A 54 -3.54 -4.25 1.31
C LEU A 54 -4.79 -5.10 1.60
N LYS A 55 -5.83 -5.05 0.75
CA LYS A 55 -7.01 -5.90 0.89
C LYS A 55 -6.67 -7.40 0.81
N LYS A 56 -5.78 -7.80 -0.09
CA LYS A 56 -5.33 -9.20 -0.22
C LYS A 56 -4.49 -9.67 0.97
N LEU A 57 -3.80 -8.76 1.66
CA LEU A 57 -3.06 -9.08 2.87
C LEU A 57 -4.01 -9.27 4.06
N GLN A 58 -5.12 -8.53 4.14
CA GLN A 58 -6.08 -8.67 5.24
C GLN A 58 -6.89 -9.99 5.23
N THR A 59 -7.07 -10.59 4.06
CA THR A 59 -7.70 -11.91 3.85
C THR A 59 -6.72 -13.06 4.05
#